data_AF-A0A142XP94-F1
#
_entry.id   AF-A0A142XP94-F1
#
_cell.length_a   1.000
_cell.length_b   1.000
_cell.length_c   1.000
_cell.angle_alpha   90.00
_cell.angle_beta   90.00
_cell.angle_gamma   90.00
#
_symmetry.space_group_name_H-M   'P 1'
#
loop_
_entity.id
_entity.type
_entity.pdbx_description
1 polymer ?
#
loop_
_entity_poly.entity_id
_entity_poly.type
_entity_poly.pdbx_seq_one_letter_code
_entity_poly.pdbx_strand_id
1 'polypeptide(L)'
;MRWDAIVGELAPDMRAGSVKFESRSWEEMDSFGFVRFPVEHLWETKRDLLRENARAQARVTNRKDISDISDRAIRDLVARCRAEGIAVAVVWAPESPWLRGLYCPCAHGRVEYYTQTLVDEVGVTVFPAPTHFAEEDFVDGYHLTPDGAAKYSRWFADAHLRPWLAKVRE
;
A
#
# COMPACT_ATOMS: atom_id res chain seq x y z
N MET A 1 12.84 -16.74 18.35
CA MET A 1 13.15 -15.40 18.91
C MET A 1 13.90 -14.62 17.84
N ARG A 2 13.25 -13.62 17.21
CA ARG A 2 13.88 -12.81 16.15
C ARG A 2 14.84 -11.82 16.80
N TRP A 3 16.12 -11.93 16.48
CA TRP A 3 17.20 -11.08 17.01
C TRP A 3 16.94 -9.57 16.82
N ASP A 4 16.20 -9.21 15.77
CA ASP A 4 15.84 -7.83 15.42
C ASP A 4 14.97 -7.11 16.48
N ALA A 5 14.22 -7.88 17.28
CA ALA A 5 13.37 -7.35 18.35
C ALA A 5 14.21 -6.84 19.54
N ILE A 6 15.26 -7.58 19.91
CA ILE A 6 16.12 -7.27 21.07
C ILE A 6 17.00 -6.05 20.80
N VAL A 7 17.60 -5.97 19.60
CA VAL A 7 18.39 -4.80 19.19
C VAL A 7 17.52 -3.54 19.14
N GLY A 8 16.24 -3.69 18.78
CA GLY A 8 15.28 -2.60 18.81
C GLY A 8 15.00 -1.98 20.15
N GLU A 9 14.97 -2.81 21.18
CA GLU A 9 14.58 -2.40 22.53
C GLU A 9 15.79 -1.90 23.33
N LEU A 10 16.96 -2.51 23.14
CA LEU A 10 18.15 -2.22 23.95
C LEU A 10 19.19 -1.31 23.27
N ALA A 11 19.20 -1.26 21.94
CA ALA A 11 20.19 -0.48 21.17
C ALA A 11 19.61 0.01 19.82
N PRO A 12 18.53 0.81 19.83
CA PRO A 12 17.84 1.27 18.62
C PRO A 12 18.78 2.02 17.66
N ASP A 13 19.86 2.63 18.17
CA ASP A 13 20.89 3.31 17.39
C ASP A 13 21.78 2.38 16.56
N MET A 14 21.77 1.07 16.83
CA MET A 14 22.54 0.09 16.06
C MET A 14 21.74 -0.54 14.91
N ARG A 15 20.46 -0.18 14.76
CA ARG A 15 19.63 -0.64 13.63
C ARG A 15 20.15 -0.08 12.30
N ALA A 16 20.06 -0.89 11.24
CA ALA A 16 20.30 -0.41 9.88
C ALA A 16 19.40 0.79 9.58
N GLY A 17 19.88 1.76 8.79
CA GLY A 17 19.15 3.00 8.52
C GLY A 17 17.73 2.80 7.97
N SER A 18 17.51 1.73 7.20
CA SER A 18 16.17 1.33 6.71
C SER A 18 15.21 0.95 7.83
N VAL A 19 15.68 0.26 8.87
CA VAL A 19 14.87 -0.15 10.04
C VAL A 19 14.63 1.03 11.00
N LYS A 20 15.56 2.00 11.04
CA LYS A 20 15.35 3.27 11.77
C LYS A 20 14.27 4.13 11.11
N PHE A 21 14.23 4.16 9.77
CA PHE A 21 13.20 4.86 9.02
C PHE A 21 11.80 4.31 9.30
N GLU A 22 11.64 2.98 9.35
CA GLU A 22 10.39 2.32 9.71
C GLU A 22 9.97 2.48 11.18
N SER A 23 10.89 2.81 12.08
CA SER A 23 10.56 3.03 13.51
C SER A 23 10.23 4.48 13.84
N ARG A 24 10.82 5.46 13.14
CA ARG A 24 10.45 6.88 13.26
C ARG A 24 9.11 7.21 12.61
N SER A 25 8.66 6.40 11.64
CA SER A 25 7.37 6.62 10.99
C SER A 25 6.21 6.67 11.99
N TRP A 26 6.24 5.86 13.06
CA TRP A 26 5.19 5.87 14.10
C TRP A 26 5.14 7.16 14.93
N GLU A 27 6.30 7.79 15.16
CA GLU A 27 6.38 9.06 15.88
C GLU A 27 6.01 10.26 14.98
N GLU A 28 6.21 10.11 13.66
CA GLU A 28 5.94 11.13 12.64
C GLU A 28 4.53 11.01 12.03
N MET A 29 3.76 9.98 12.41
CA MET A 29 2.38 9.81 11.99
C MET A 29 1.45 10.85 12.62
N ASP A 30 0.47 11.31 11.85
CA ASP A 30 -0.65 12.05 12.40
C ASP A 30 -1.61 11.13 13.20
N SER A 31 -2.67 11.70 13.77
CA SER A 31 -3.66 10.96 14.55
C SER A 31 -4.42 9.88 13.76
N PHE A 32 -4.27 9.84 12.44
CA PHE A 32 -4.89 8.86 11.55
C PHE A 32 -3.87 7.82 11.04
N GLY A 33 -2.65 7.82 11.57
CA GLY A 33 -1.59 6.90 11.15
C GLY A 33 -0.97 7.26 9.80
N PHE A 34 -1.16 8.48 9.32
CA PHE A 34 -0.56 8.95 8.08
C PHE A 34 0.79 9.60 8.36
N VAL A 35 1.84 9.15 7.65
CA VAL A 35 3.13 9.83 7.59
C VAL A 35 3.32 10.42 6.20
N ARG A 36 3.68 11.70 6.13
CA ARG A 36 4.00 12.33 4.85
C ARG A 36 5.28 11.70 4.32
N PHE A 37 5.25 11.23 3.07
CA PHE A 37 6.48 10.75 2.45
C PHE A 37 7.51 11.89 2.46
N PRO A 38 8.72 11.68 3.03
CA PRO A 38 9.62 12.77 3.39
C PRO A 38 10.28 13.43 2.17
N VAL A 39 9.94 12.98 0.97
CA VAL A 39 10.49 13.50 -0.27
C VAL A 39 9.39 14.02 -1.17
N GLU A 40 9.27 15.34 -1.24
CA GLU A 40 8.26 16.02 -2.04
C GLU A 40 8.57 15.93 -3.54
N HIS A 41 9.84 16.10 -3.92
CA HIS A 41 10.32 16.10 -5.31
C HIS A 41 11.70 15.40 -5.36
N LEU A 42 11.77 14.20 -5.95
CA LEU A 42 13.06 13.60 -6.30
C LEU A 42 13.46 14.07 -7.69
N TRP A 43 14.16 15.21 -7.72
CA TRP A 43 14.87 15.67 -8.91
C TRP A 43 15.87 14.59 -9.40
N GLU A 44 16.27 14.72 -10.66
CA GLU A 44 16.90 13.71 -11.54
C GLU A 44 17.89 12.75 -10.89
N THR A 45 18.66 13.19 -9.90
CA THR A 45 19.76 12.45 -9.26
C THR A 45 19.38 11.15 -8.54
N LYS A 46 18.13 10.94 -8.11
CA LYS A 46 17.69 9.67 -7.49
C LYS A 46 16.61 8.93 -8.27
N ARG A 47 16.16 9.51 -9.39
CA ARG A 47 15.10 8.93 -10.22
C ARG A 47 15.47 7.53 -10.70
N ASP A 48 16.73 7.34 -11.09
CA ASP A 48 17.20 6.05 -11.59
C ASP A 48 17.26 4.99 -10.49
N LEU A 49 17.73 5.35 -9.29
CA LEU A 49 17.74 4.44 -8.13
C LEU A 49 16.32 3.99 -7.76
N LEU A 50 15.36 4.91 -7.74
CA LEU A 50 13.97 4.56 -7.45
C LEU A 50 13.35 3.68 -8.54
N ARG A 51 13.63 3.98 -9.81
CA ARG A 51 13.19 3.15 -10.92
C ARG A 51 13.82 1.76 -10.85
N GLU A 52 15.08 1.65 -10.43
CA GLU A 52 15.72 0.35 -10.20
C GLU A 52 15.04 -0.42 -9.07
N ASN A 53 14.72 0.24 -7.96
CA ASN A 53 13.95 -0.36 -6.86
C ASN A 53 12.55 -0.81 -7.33
N ALA A 54 11.85 0.03 -8.09
CA ALA A 54 10.54 -0.29 -8.65
C ALA A 54 10.62 -1.48 -9.64
N ARG A 55 11.68 -1.56 -10.46
CA ARG A 55 11.94 -2.74 -11.30
C ARG A 55 12.21 -3.98 -10.47
N ALA A 56 12.98 -3.88 -9.39
CA ALA A 56 13.24 -4.99 -8.49
C ALA A 56 11.93 -5.48 -7.84
N GLN A 57 11.09 -4.55 -7.40
CA GLN A 57 9.75 -4.85 -6.89
C GLN A 57 8.90 -5.56 -7.94
N ALA A 58 8.81 -5.02 -9.16
CA ALA A 58 8.04 -5.63 -10.23
C ALA A 58 8.52 -7.05 -10.60
N ARG A 59 9.84 -7.30 -10.57
CA ARG A 59 10.39 -8.65 -10.77
C ARG A 59 9.93 -9.62 -9.69
N VAL A 60 9.81 -9.18 -8.44
CA VAL A 60 9.30 -10.00 -7.34
C VAL A 60 7.80 -10.25 -7.52
N THR A 61 7.01 -9.19 -7.76
CA THR A 61 5.56 -9.27 -7.99
C THR A 61 5.21 -10.20 -9.16
N ASN A 62 5.99 -10.18 -10.23
CA ASN A 62 5.78 -11.07 -11.39
C ASN A 62 5.95 -12.56 -11.08
N ARG A 63 6.73 -12.90 -10.04
CA ARG A 63 7.19 -14.27 -9.78
C ARG A 63 6.62 -14.88 -8.50
N LYS A 64 6.14 -14.08 -7.57
CA LYS A 64 5.64 -14.55 -6.28
C LYS A 64 4.11 -14.44 -6.22
N ASP A 65 3.50 -15.47 -5.66
CA ASP A 65 2.10 -15.42 -5.27
C ASP A 65 1.92 -14.57 -4.01
N ILE A 66 0.67 -14.23 -3.71
CA ILE A 66 0.32 -13.58 -2.45
C ILE A 66 0.76 -14.49 -1.30
N SER A 67 1.46 -13.93 -0.32
CA SER A 67 1.98 -14.71 0.81
C SER A 67 0.84 -15.21 1.71
N ASP A 68 0.86 -16.49 2.06
CA ASP A 68 -0.08 -17.06 3.05
C ASP A 68 -0.05 -16.31 4.39
N ILE A 69 1.11 -15.75 4.78
CA ILE A 69 1.21 -14.97 6.02
C ILE A 69 0.43 -13.67 5.89
N SER A 70 0.57 -12.98 4.76
CA SER A 70 -0.16 -11.74 4.49
C SER A 70 -1.67 -12.00 4.34
N ASP A 71 -2.06 -13.08 3.67
CA ASP A 71 -3.47 -13.46 3.54
C ASP A 71 -4.10 -13.76 4.90
N ARG A 72 -3.45 -14.58 5.74
CA ARG A 72 -3.93 -14.84 7.10
C ARG A 72 -4.05 -13.57 7.92
N ALA A 73 -3.07 -12.67 7.84
CA ALA A 73 -3.12 -11.39 8.57
C ALA A 73 -4.32 -10.53 8.14
N ILE A 74 -4.65 -10.49 6.85
CA ILE A 74 -5.85 -9.79 6.35
C ILE A 74 -7.12 -10.43 6.90
N ARG A 75 -7.23 -11.76 6.85
CA ARG A 75 -8.40 -12.50 7.37
C ARG A 75 -8.59 -12.27 8.87
N ASP A 76 -7.51 -12.34 9.65
CA ASP A 76 -7.54 -12.13 11.10
C ASP A 76 -7.94 -10.68 11.43
N LEU A 77 -7.42 -9.69 10.69
CA LEU A 77 -7.80 -8.29 10.85
C LEU A 77 -9.28 -8.07 10.57
N VAL A 78 -9.79 -8.61 9.45
CA VAL A 78 -11.20 -8.48 9.08
C VAL A 78 -12.10 -9.16 10.11
N ALA A 79 -11.75 -10.36 10.55
CA ALA A 79 -12.49 -11.09 11.58
C ALA A 79 -12.54 -10.29 12.88
N ARG A 80 -11.41 -9.69 13.30
CA ARG A 80 -11.38 -8.84 14.48
C ARG A 80 -12.24 -7.60 14.33
N CYS A 81 -12.12 -6.87 13.23
CA CYS A 81 -12.94 -5.69 12.98
C CYS A 81 -14.44 -6.01 13.02
N ARG A 82 -14.86 -7.13 12.41
CA ARG A 82 -16.27 -7.58 12.45
C ARG A 82 -16.75 -7.88 13.85
N ALA A 83 -15.94 -8.56 14.67
CA ALA A 83 -16.29 -8.84 16.06
C ALA A 83 -16.52 -7.56 16.88
N GLU A 84 -15.86 -6.47 16.51
CA GLU A 84 -15.97 -5.15 17.13
C GLU A 84 -17.00 -4.23 16.43
N GLY A 85 -17.74 -4.73 15.43
CA GLY A 85 -18.72 -3.93 14.68
C GLY A 85 -18.09 -2.87 13.77
N ILE A 86 -16.82 -3.02 13.39
CA ILE A 86 -16.09 -2.11 12.50
C ILE A 86 -16.23 -2.59 11.05
N ALA A 87 -16.82 -1.75 10.19
CA ALA A 87 -16.91 -2.01 8.76
C ALA A 87 -15.53 -1.92 8.09
N VAL A 88 -15.21 -2.86 7.20
CA VAL A 88 -13.91 -2.94 6.51
C VAL A 88 -14.11 -2.98 5.00
N ALA A 89 -13.31 -2.18 4.30
CA ALA A 89 -13.09 -2.28 2.85
C ALA A 89 -11.59 -2.32 2.56
N VAL A 90 -11.22 -2.98 1.47
CA VAL A 90 -9.85 -3.05 0.96
C VAL A 90 -9.75 -2.15 -0.26
N VAL A 91 -8.61 -1.47 -0.41
CA VAL A 91 -8.32 -0.62 -1.58
C VAL A 91 -7.01 -1.06 -2.21
N TRP A 92 -7.01 -1.25 -3.52
CA TRP A 92 -5.78 -1.35 -4.28
C TRP A 92 -5.24 0.05 -4.53
N ALA A 93 -4.02 0.32 -4.04
CA ALA A 93 -3.36 1.60 -4.26
C ALA A 93 -3.08 1.84 -5.76
N PRO A 94 -3.11 3.10 -6.22
CA PRO A 94 -2.76 3.41 -7.60
C PRO A 94 -1.26 3.20 -7.86
N GLU A 95 -0.93 2.92 -9.12
CA GLU A 95 0.44 2.78 -9.59
C GLU A 95 0.62 3.55 -10.91
N SER A 96 1.81 4.12 -11.11
CA SER A 96 2.18 4.83 -12.33
C SER A 96 2.00 3.97 -13.60
N PRO A 97 1.66 4.57 -14.75
CA PRO A 97 1.62 3.86 -16.03
C PRO A 97 2.88 3.00 -16.32
N TRP A 98 4.07 3.52 -16.03
CA TRP A 98 5.35 2.87 -16.27
C TRP A 98 5.53 1.63 -15.39
N LEU A 99 5.26 1.74 -14.09
CA LEU A 99 5.35 0.59 -13.17
C LEU A 99 4.38 -0.51 -13.58
N ARG A 100 3.13 -0.15 -13.88
CA ARG A 100 2.12 -1.10 -14.35
C ARG A 100 2.55 -1.81 -15.63
N GLY A 101 3.22 -1.09 -16.53
CA GLY A 101 3.80 -1.65 -17.75
C GLY A 101 4.93 -2.67 -17.53
N LEU A 102 5.47 -2.79 -16.31
CA LEU A 102 6.49 -3.81 -15.98
C LEU A 102 5.88 -5.16 -15.56
N TYR A 103 4.58 -5.23 -15.32
CA TYR A 103 3.93 -6.45 -14.87
C TYR A 103 3.61 -7.40 -16.04
N CYS A 104 3.80 -8.70 -15.80
CA CYS A 104 3.34 -9.73 -16.73
C CYS A 104 1.81 -9.87 -16.64
N PRO A 105 1.15 -10.39 -17.70
CA PRO A 105 -0.25 -10.81 -17.61
C PRO A 105 -0.52 -11.76 -16.44
N CYS A 106 0.47 -12.60 -16.09
CA CYS A 106 0.40 -13.50 -14.94
C CYS A 106 0.27 -12.78 -13.59
N ALA A 107 0.89 -11.61 -13.41
CA ALA A 107 0.80 -10.83 -12.20
C ALA A 107 -0.59 -10.19 -12.07
N HIS A 108 -1.11 -9.63 -13.17
CA HIS A 108 -2.47 -9.10 -13.21
C HIS A 108 -3.50 -10.18 -12.86
N GLY A 109 -3.40 -11.37 -13.47
CA GLY A 109 -4.29 -12.48 -13.15
C GLY A 109 -4.25 -12.92 -11.68
N ARG A 110 -3.09 -12.83 -11.01
CA ARG A 110 -2.99 -13.11 -9.57
C ARG A 110 -3.68 -12.05 -8.71
N VAL A 111 -3.55 -10.78 -9.07
CA VAL A 111 -4.22 -9.68 -8.35
C VAL A 111 -5.74 -9.79 -8.53
N GLU A 112 -6.21 -10.10 -9.74
CA GLU A 112 -7.62 -10.34 -10.04
C GLU A 112 -8.16 -11.54 -9.25
N TYR A 113 -7.44 -12.66 -9.27
CA TYR A 113 -7.81 -13.84 -8.49
C TYR A 113 -7.89 -13.52 -6.99
N TYR A 114 -6.88 -12.85 -6.44
CA TYR A 114 -6.88 -12.50 -5.03
C TYR A 114 -7.97 -11.49 -4.66
N THR A 115 -8.29 -10.56 -5.56
CA THR A 115 -9.42 -9.65 -5.40
C THR A 115 -10.73 -10.43 -5.28
N GLN A 116 -10.92 -11.44 -6.13
CA GLN A 116 -12.10 -12.29 -6.06
C GLN A 116 -12.13 -13.10 -4.76
N THR A 117 -11.00 -13.63 -4.30
CA THR A 117 -10.88 -14.30 -2.99
C THR A 117 -11.29 -13.39 -1.83
N LEU A 118 -10.86 -12.13 -1.84
CA LEU A 118 -11.25 -11.16 -0.80
C LEU A 118 -12.76 -10.88 -0.81
N VAL A 119 -13.38 -10.82 -1.99
CA VAL A 119 -14.82 -10.61 -2.12
C VAL A 119 -15.60 -11.85 -1.69
N ASP A 120 -15.29 -13.01 -2.24
CA ASP A 120 -16.12 -14.22 -2.09
C ASP A 120 -15.90 -14.93 -0.76
N GLU A 121 -14.64 -15.04 -0.33
CA GLU A 121 -14.29 -15.80 0.87
C GLU A 121 -14.17 -14.92 2.11
N VAL A 122 -13.54 -13.75 1.96
CA VAL A 122 -13.36 -12.83 3.08
C VAL A 122 -14.59 -11.96 3.28
N GLY A 123 -15.37 -11.68 2.23
CA GLY A 123 -16.62 -10.92 2.29
C GLY A 123 -16.41 -9.41 2.48
N VAL A 124 -15.30 -8.87 1.96
CA VAL A 124 -15.00 -7.43 2.03
C VAL A 124 -15.32 -6.74 0.71
N THR A 125 -15.68 -5.45 0.78
CA THR A 125 -15.69 -4.60 -0.41
C THR A 125 -14.26 -4.33 -0.85
N VAL A 126 -13.95 -4.54 -2.13
CA VAL A 126 -12.64 -4.20 -2.71
C VAL A 126 -12.81 -3.05 -3.70
N PHE A 127 -12.07 -1.96 -3.50
CA PHE A 127 -12.00 -0.85 -4.44
C PHE A 127 -10.79 -1.04 -5.37
N PRO A 128 -11.00 -1.01 -6.70
CA PRO A 128 -9.92 -1.21 -7.66
C PRO A 128 -8.98 0.00 -7.70
N ALA A 129 -7.74 -0.25 -8.10
CA ALA A 129 -6.77 0.83 -8.33
C ALA A 129 -7.20 1.68 -9.54
N PRO A 130 -7.21 3.01 -9.44
CA PRO A 130 -7.49 3.86 -10.59
C PRO A 130 -6.33 3.84 -11.58
N THR A 131 -6.65 3.99 -12.87
CA THR A 131 -5.69 3.87 -13.97
C THR A 131 -5.33 5.19 -14.65
N HIS A 132 -5.97 6.29 -14.23
CA HIS A 132 -5.94 7.60 -14.91
C HIS A 132 -4.94 8.61 -14.31
N PHE A 133 -4.12 8.19 -13.33
CA PHE A 133 -3.05 9.02 -12.78
C PHE A 133 -1.84 9.04 -13.71
N ALA A 134 -1.18 10.19 -13.81
CA ALA A 134 -0.03 10.40 -14.68
C ALA A 134 1.28 9.98 -13.99
N GLU A 135 2.38 9.90 -14.73
CA GLU A 135 3.70 9.56 -14.16
C GLU A 135 4.13 10.55 -13.07
N GLU A 136 3.82 11.83 -13.28
CA GLU A 136 4.20 12.94 -12.41
C GLU A 136 3.45 12.96 -11.07
N ASP A 137 2.37 12.18 -10.97
CA ASP A 137 1.64 12.01 -9.73
C ASP A 137 2.37 11.07 -8.75
N PHE A 138 3.49 10.44 -9.17
CA PHE A 138 4.25 9.48 -8.36
C PHE A 138 5.72 9.88 -8.17
N VAL A 139 6.28 9.48 -7.04
CA VAL A 139 7.69 9.65 -6.68
C VAL A 139 8.55 8.54 -7.30
N ASP A 140 8.13 7.29 -7.13
CA ASP A 140 8.86 6.07 -7.53
C ASP A 140 7.99 5.05 -8.28
N GLY A 141 6.77 5.46 -8.61
CA GLY A 141 5.81 4.67 -9.35
C GLY A 141 4.71 4.04 -8.51
N TYR A 142 4.82 4.02 -7.18
CA TYR A 142 3.78 3.53 -6.26
C TYR A 142 3.54 4.43 -5.04
N HIS A 143 4.50 5.28 -4.67
CA HIS A 143 4.26 6.39 -3.75
C HIS A 143 3.80 7.64 -4.51
N LEU A 144 2.68 8.22 -4.11
CA LEU A 144 2.18 9.47 -4.69
C LEU A 144 2.99 10.68 -4.22
N THR A 145 3.15 11.68 -5.10
CA THR A 145 3.59 13.02 -4.70
C THR A 145 2.49 13.69 -3.86
N PRO A 146 2.77 14.78 -3.12
CA PRO A 146 1.73 15.50 -2.38
C PRO A 146 0.53 15.90 -3.25
N ASP A 147 0.78 16.37 -4.47
CA ASP A 147 -0.28 16.74 -5.42
C ASP A 147 -1.03 15.51 -5.94
N GLY A 148 -0.31 14.44 -6.27
CA GLY A 148 -0.90 13.15 -6.66
C GLY A 148 -1.79 12.57 -5.56
N ALA A 149 -1.34 12.62 -4.31
CA ALA A 149 -2.09 12.19 -3.13
C ALA A 149 -3.35 13.02 -2.94
N ALA A 150 -3.27 14.35 -3.05
CA ALA A 150 -4.44 15.22 -2.94
C ALA A 150 -5.48 14.96 -4.05
N LYS A 151 -5.04 14.70 -5.29
CA LYS A 151 -5.91 14.28 -6.40
C LYS A 151 -6.57 12.93 -6.10
N TYR A 152 -5.78 11.94 -5.67
CA TYR A 152 -6.26 10.60 -5.32
C TYR A 152 -7.26 10.63 -4.19
N SER A 153 -6.98 11.34 -3.10
CA SER A 153 -7.88 11.43 -1.95
C SER A 153 -9.23 12.01 -2.33
N ARG A 154 -9.30 13.05 -3.18
CA ARG A 154 -10.56 13.62 -3.67
C ARG A 154 -11.32 12.61 -4.54
N TRP A 155 -10.65 12.03 -5.53
CA TRP A 155 -11.26 11.03 -6.40
C TRP A 155 -11.80 9.83 -5.60
N PHE A 156 -11.00 9.25 -4.71
CA PHE A 156 -11.39 8.10 -3.91
C PHE A 156 -12.55 8.42 -2.98
N ALA A 157 -12.53 9.61 -2.36
CA ALA A 157 -13.62 10.08 -1.52
C ALA A 157 -14.95 10.12 -2.27
N ASP A 158 -14.96 10.71 -3.46
CA ASP A 158 -16.18 10.95 -4.23
C ASP A 158 -16.65 9.70 -4.97
N ALA A 159 -15.74 8.93 -5.57
CA ALA A 159 -16.07 7.77 -6.38
C ALA A 159 -16.45 6.53 -5.55
N HIS A 160 -15.87 6.38 -4.35
CA HIS A 160 -15.94 5.12 -3.60
C HIS A 160 -16.28 5.29 -2.13
N LEU A 161 -15.50 6.08 -1.38
CA LEU A 161 -15.58 6.09 0.08
C LEU A 161 -16.89 6.68 0.60
N ARG A 162 -17.30 7.86 0.14
CA ARG A 162 -18.56 8.50 0.59
C ARG A 162 -19.79 7.64 0.26
N PRO A 163 -19.96 7.12 -0.97
CA PRO A 163 -21.06 6.20 -1.27
C PRO A 163 -21.07 4.93 -0.41
N TRP A 164 -19.89 4.37 -0.12
CA TRP A 164 -19.79 3.16 0.71
C TRP A 164 -20.13 3.46 2.18
N LEU A 165 -19.60 4.56 2.74
CA LEU A 165 -19.91 5.00 4.10
C LEU A 165 -21.39 5.27 4.32
N ALA A 166 -22.10 5.78 3.30
CA ALA A 166 -23.55 5.96 3.39
C ALA A 166 -24.28 4.61 3.58
N LYS A 167 -23.84 3.56 2.86
CA LYS A 167 -24.47 2.22 2.90
C LYS A 167 -24.18 1.45 4.18
N VAL A 168 -22.97 1.58 4.75
CA VAL A 168 -22.58 0.79 5.94
C VAL A 168 -23.01 1.43 7.26
N ARG A 169 -23.57 2.65 7.23
CA ARG A 169 -24.12 3.35 8.41
C ARG A 169 -25.64 3.19 8.56
N GLU A 170 -26.30 2.60 7.57
CA GLU A 170 -27.70 2.16 7.60
C GLU A 170 -27.83 0.80 8.30
#